data_AF-A0A9D1SDB6-F1
#
_entry.id   AF-A0A9D1SDB6-F1
#
_cell.length_a   1.000
_cell.length_b   1.000
_cell.length_c   1.000
_cell.angle_alpha   90.00
_cell.angle_beta   90.00
_cell.angle_gamma   90.00
#
_symmetry.space_group_name_H-M   'P 1'
#
loop_
_entity.id
_entity.type
_entity.pdbx_description
1 polymer ?
#
loop_
_entity_poly.entity_id
_entity_poly.type
_entity_poly.pdbx_seq_one_letter_code
_entity_poly.pdbx_strand_id
1 'polypeptide(L)'
;LGVDELSDEDKLVVNRARRAQRFFSQPFHVAEQFTGVPGVMVPLEETIRGFKMILNGEMDEYPEQAFMNVGTIDEAIAKGKKMIEEAKKK
;
A
#
# COMPACT_ATOMS: atom_id res chain seq x y z
N LEU A 1 11.46 -0.94 22.98
CA LEU A 1 12.27 -0.64 21.78
C LEU A 1 11.31 -0.26 20.68
N GLY A 2 11.29 1.02 20.29
CA GLY A 2 10.43 1.52 19.22
C GLY A 2 11.13 1.41 17.85
N VAL A 3 10.39 1.70 16.77
CA VAL A 3 10.97 1.79 15.41
C VAL A 3 12.09 2.84 15.35
N ASP A 4 12.05 3.84 16.23
CA ASP A 4 13.04 4.91 16.31
C ASP A 4 14.45 4.43 16.72
N GLU A 5 14.54 3.28 17.41
CA GLU A 5 15.79 2.66 17.90
C GLU A 5 16.50 1.80 16.84
N LEU A 6 15.89 1.62 15.67
CA LEU A 6 16.45 0.82 14.58
C LEU A 6 17.46 1.62 13.74
N SER A 7 18.38 0.89 13.10
CA SER A 7 19.26 1.46 12.07
C SER A 7 18.42 1.98 10.88
N ASP A 8 18.97 2.91 10.09
CA ASP A 8 18.23 3.46 8.94
C ASP A 8 17.88 2.39 7.90
N GLU A 9 18.75 1.38 7.74
CA GLU A 9 18.51 0.23 6.87
C GLU A 9 17.36 -0.64 7.40
N ASP A 10 17.34 -0.93 8.70
CA ASP A 10 16.25 -1.69 9.33
C ASP A 10 14.93 -0.93 9.27
N LYS A 11 14.95 0.40 9.46
CA LYS A 11 13.77 1.27 9.30
C LYS A 11 13.21 1.18 7.88
N LEU A 12 14.08 1.17 6.87
CA LEU A 12 13.68 1.01 5.47
C LEU A 12 13.00 -0.34 5.24
N VAL A 13 13.60 -1.43 5.75
CA VAL A 13 13.02 -2.78 5.65
C VAL A 13 11.66 -2.86 6.34
N VAL A 14 11.53 -2.32 7.55
CA VAL A 14 10.27 -2.29 8.30
C VAL A 14 9.20 -1.51 7.54
N ASN A 15 9.54 -0.35 6.96
CA ASN A 15 8.60 0.45 6.19
C ASN A 15 8.12 -0.28 4.93
N ARG A 16 9.04 -0.92 4.18
CA ARG A 16 8.65 -1.73 3.00
C ARG A 16 7.82 -2.95 3.39
N ALA A 17 8.17 -3.64 4.48
CA ALA A 17 7.39 -4.77 5.00
C ALA A 17 5.97 -4.35 5.41
N ARG A 18 5.82 -3.18 6.04
CA ARG A 18 4.51 -2.60 6.37
C ARG A 18 3.69 -2.28 5.12
N ARG A 19 4.28 -1.65 4.10
CA ARG A 19 3.60 -1.39 2.82
C ARG A 19 3.15 -2.70 2.16
N ALA A 20 4.03 -3.69 2.11
CA ALA A 20 3.73 -5.02 1.58
C ALA A 20 2.57 -5.70 2.34
N GLN A 21 2.60 -5.66 3.68
CA GLN A 21 1.53 -6.20 4.52
C GLN A 21 0.18 -5.53 4.21
N ARG A 22 0.17 -4.20 4.06
CA ARG A 22 -1.04 -3.44 3.71
C ARG A 22 -1.50 -3.73 2.29
N PHE A 23 -0.59 -3.87 1.33
CA PHE A 23 -0.91 -4.14 -0.08
C PHE A 23 -1.66 -5.47 -0.26
N PHE A 24 -1.45 -6.45 0.61
CA PHE A 24 -2.24 -7.69 0.61
C PHE A 24 -3.66 -7.53 1.14
N SER A 25 -4.05 -6.34 1.61
CA SER A 25 -5.45 -6.04 1.92
C SER A 25 -6.18 -5.57 0.67
N GLN A 26 -7.19 -6.34 0.26
CA GLN A 26 -8.05 -6.03 -0.88
C GLN A 26 -9.52 -6.02 -0.45
N PRO A 27 -10.37 -5.21 -1.09
CA PRO A 27 -11.81 -5.28 -0.89
C PRO A 27 -12.36 -6.59 -1.47
N PHE A 28 -13.13 -7.32 -0.68
CA PHE A 28 -13.77 -8.56 -1.10
C PHE A 28 -15.20 -8.30 -1.60
N HIS A 29 -15.57 -8.92 -2.72
CA HIS A 29 -16.93 -8.86 -3.29
C HIS A 29 -18.00 -9.29 -2.27
N VAL A 30 -17.71 -10.30 -1.45
CA VAL A 30 -18.63 -10.76 -0.39
C VAL A 30 -18.78 -9.77 0.77
N ALA A 31 -17.80 -8.88 0.95
CA ALA A 31 -17.81 -7.88 2.01
C ALA A 31 -18.47 -6.57 1.58
N GLU A 32 -18.73 -6.38 0.28
CA GLU A 32 -19.28 -5.14 -0.31
C GLU A 32 -20.61 -4.74 0.35
N GLN A 33 -21.46 -5.70 0.68
CA GLN A 33 -22.74 -5.45 1.36
C GLN A 33 -22.58 -4.85 2.77
N PHE A 34 -21.43 -5.06 3.42
CA PHE A 34 -21.15 -4.58 4.77
C PHE A 34 -20.25 -3.34 4.79
N THR A 35 -19.31 -3.23 3.85
CA THR A 35 -18.32 -2.14 3.80
C THR A 35 -18.73 -0.99 2.89
N GLY A 36 -19.63 -1.23 1.93
CA GLY A 36 -19.95 -0.27 0.87
C GLY A 36 -18.80 -0.04 -0.13
N VAL A 37 -17.73 -0.82 -0.04
CA VAL A 37 -16.57 -0.73 -0.94
C VAL A 37 -16.66 -1.86 -1.98
N PRO A 38 -16.68 -1.54 -3.28
CA PRO A 38 -16.72 -2.53 -4.35
C PRO A 38 -15.56 -3.52 -4.25
N GLY A 39 -15.87 -4.82 -4.36
CA GLY A 39 -14.85 -5.85 -4.42
C GLY A 39 -13.98 -5.72 -5.67
N VAL A 40 -12.72 -6.13 -5.58
CA VAL A 40 -11.80 -6.16 -6.72
C VAL A 40 -11.16 -7.54 -6.85
N MET A 41 -11.08 -8.02 -8.10
CA MET A 41 -10.34 -9.23 -8.47
C MET A 41 -9.04 -8.81 -9.15
N VAL A 42 -7.92 -9.23 -8.58
CA VAL A 42 -6.59 -8.84 -9.03
C VAL A 42 -5.93 -10.06 -9.71
N PRO A 43 -5.47 -9.94 -10.96
CA PRO A 43 -4.71 -11.00 -11.61
C PRO A 43 -3.39 -11.32 -10.87
N LEU A 44 -2.90 -12.54 -11.04
CA LEU A 44 -1.65 -12.97 -10.41
C LEU A 44 -0.45 -12.13 -10.89
N GLU A 45 -0.40 -11.83 -12.19
CA GLU A 45 0.66 -11.03 -12.80
C GLU A 45 0.74 -9.63 -12.18
N GLU A 46 -0.42 -9.01 -11.92
CA GLU A 46 -0.52 -7.70 -11.29
C GLU A 46 -0.08 -7.72 -9.83
N THR A 47 -0.45 -8.78 -9.11
CA THR A 47 -0.01 -8.99 -7.72
C THR A 47 1.51 -9.11 -7.64
N ILE A 48 2.12 -9.91 -8.52
CA ILE A 48 3.57 -10.11 -8.59
C ILE A 48 4.27 -8.79 -8.97
N ARG A 49 3.74 -8.06 -9.95
CA ARG A 49 4.26 -6.75 -10.37
C ARG A 49 4.26 -5.78 -9.20
N GLY A 50 3.11 -5.58 -8.55
CA GLY A 50 2.98 -4.65 -7.42
C GLY A 50 3.90 -5.00 -6.26
N PHE A 51 3.98 -6.28 -5.91
CA PHE A 51 4.85 -6.72 -4.81
C PHE A 51 6.34 -6.49 -5.11
N LYS A 52 6.78 -6.75 -6.35
CA LYS A 52 8.16 -6.45 -6.77
C LYS A 52 8.48 -4.96 -6.69
N MET A 53 7.58 -4.09 -7.13
CA MET A 53 7.76 -2.63 -7.05
C MET A 53 7.92 -2.15 -5.60
N ILE A 54 7.18 -2.73 -4.65
CA ILE A 54 7.32 -2.42 -3.22
C ILE A 54 8.69 -2.88 -2.69
N LEU A 55 9.13 -4.10 -3.03
CA LEU A 55 10.43 -4.61 -2.59
C LEU A 55 11.62 -3.84 -3.18
N ASN A 56 11.51 -3.44 -4.44
CA ASN A 56 12.53 -2.66 -5.15
C ASN A 56 12.64 -1.22 -4.63
N GLY A 57 11.67 -0.73 -3.86
CA GLY A 57 11.66 0.62 -3.30
C GLY A 57 11.06 1.69 -4.21
N GLU A 58 10.50 1.31 -5.35
CA GLU A 58 9.84 2.24 -6.29
C GLU A 58 8.65 2.96 -5.62
N MET A 59 8.10 2.34 -4.58
CA MET A 59 6.92 2.79 -3.85
C MET A 59 7.24 3.54 -2.54
N ASP A 60 8.51 3.82 -2.26
CA ASP A 60 8.95 4.35 -0.96
C ASP A 60 8.49 5.80 -0.69
N GLU A 61 8.15 6.56 -1.74
CA GLU A 61 7.61 7.92 -1.63
C GLU A 61 6.16 7.95 -1.11
N TYR A 62 5.42 6.84 -1.21
CA TYR A 62 4.01 6.79 -0.86
C TYR A 62 3.80 6.39 0.61
N PRO A 63 2.78 6.99 1.28
CA PRO A 63 2.45 6.65 2.66
C PRO A 63 1.88 5.23 2.76
N GLU A 64 2.15 4.52 3.87
CA GLU A 64 1.69 3.14 4.10
C GLU A 64 0.15 2.97 3.97
N GLN A 65 -0.61 4.02 4.31
CA GLN A 65 -2.06 4.06 4.22
C GLN A 65 -2.58 4.00 2.78
N ALA A 66 -1.76 4.40 1.80
CA ALA A 66 -2.12 4.32 0.39
C ALA A 66 -2.25 2.87 -0.09
N PHE A 67 -1.58 1.92 0.57
CA PHE A 67 -1.59 0.50 0.22
C PHE A 67 -2.73 -0.27 0.87
N MET A 68 -3.57 0.38 1.69
CA MET A 68 -4.65 -0.30 2.40
C MET A 68 -5.93 -0.35 1.58
N ASN A 69 -6.55 -1.53 1.49
CA ASN A 69 -7.79 -1.83 0.77
C ASN A 69 -7.74 -1.34 -0.70
N VAL A 70 -6.70 -1.75 -1.41
CA VAL A 70 -6.50 -1.46 -2.83
C VAL A 70 -6.50 -2.77 -3.63
N GLY A 71 -6.93 -2.72 -4.88
CA GLY A 71 -6.83 -3.85 -5.79
C GLY A 71 -5.45 -3.94 -6.42
N THR A 72 -5.10 -2.96 -7.24
CA THR A 72 -3.83 -2.95 -7.98
C THR A 72 -2.81 -1.97 -7.40
N ILE A 73 -1.55 -2.11 -7.80
CA ILE A 73 -0.51 -1.17 -7.39
C ILE A 73 -0.75 0.25 -7.93
N ASP A 74 -1.38 0.36 -9.10
CA ASP A 74 -1.68 1.66 -9.71
C ASP A 74 -2.75 2.42 -8.91
N GLU A 75 -3.72 1.71 -8.31
CA GLU A 75 -4.66 2.28 -7.35
C GLU A 75 -3.96 2.79 -6.09
N ALA A 76 -2.97 2.03 -5.58
CA ALA A 76 -2.15 2.46 -4.45
C ALA A 76 -1.38 3.74 -4.75
N ILE A 77 -0.79 3.84 -5.94
CA ILE A 77 -0.08 5.04 -6.42
C ILE A 77 -1.05 6.23 -6.53
N ALA A 78 -2.21 6.04 -7.16
CA ALA A 78 -3.22 7.09 -7.33
C ALA A 78 -3.72 7.61 -5.96
N LYS A 79 -3.98 6.69 -5.02
CA LYS A 79 -4.36 7.03 -3.64
C LYS A 79 -3.23 7.75 -2.91
N GLY A 80 -2.00 7.28 -3.05
CA GLY A 80 -0.82 7.91 -2.45
C GLY A 80 -0.61 9.35 -2.94
N LYS A 81 -0.73 9.59 -4.25
CA LYS A 81 -0.66 10.94 -4.83
C LYS A 81 -1.71 11.87 -4.26
N LYS A 82 -2.97 11.42 -4.18
CA LYS A 82 -4.07 12.19 -3.57
C LYS A 82 -3.77 12.55 -2.11
N MET A 83 -3.31 11.60 -1.31
CA MET A 83 -2.98 11.84 0.10
C MET A 83 -1.83 12.86 0.26
N ILE A 84 -0.81 12.79 -0.60
CA ILE A 84 0.30 13.75 -0.60
C ILE A 84 -0.19 15.15 -1.01
N GLU A 85 -1.06 15.25 -2.02
CA GLU A 85 -1.66 16.52 -2.44
C GLU A 85 -2.56 17.13 -1.35
N GLU A 86 -3.37 16.33 -0.68
CA GLU A 86 -4.21 16.78 0.44
C GLU A 86 -3.37 17.26 1.62
N ALA A 87 -2.26 16.58 1.92
CA ALA A 87 -1.33 17.01 2.97
C ALA A 87 -0.63 18.34 2.63
N LYS A 88 -0.39 18.63 1.34
CA LYS A 88 0.19 19.90 0.87
C LYS A 88 -0.80 21.08 0.87
N LYS A 89 -2.10 20.78 0.82
CA LYS A 89 -3.18 21.80 0.83
C LYS A 89 -3.59 22.23 2.25
N LYS A 90 -3.19 21.47 3.26
CA LYS A 90 -3.34 21.79 4.69
C LYS A 90 -2.15 22.60 5.18
#